data_AF-A0A963NSU5-F1
#
_entry.id   AF-A0A963NSU5-F1
#
_cell.length_a   1.000
_cell.length_b   1.000
_cell.length_c   1.000
_cell.angle_alpha   90.00
_cell.angle_beta   90.00
_cell.angle_gamma   90.00
#
_symmetry.space_group_name_H-M   'P 1'
#
loop_
_entity.id
_entity.type
_entity.pdbx_description
1 polymer ?
#
loop_
_entity_poly.entity_id
_entity_poly.type
_entity_poly.pdbx_seq_one_letter_code
_entity_poly.pdbx_strand_id
1 'polypeptide(L)'
;MRTALSQAPHTADPPPSVWRAPSLSRRCWPVFLRNLLVWRKLAIPSLVGNIAEPLMWLVAFGYGMGALVGELSVNGTQVPYILFLASGSICMSAMNAASFEALYSAFSRMHV
;
A
#
# COMPACT_ATOMS: atom_id res chain seq x y z
N MET A 1 -15.98 -63.98 6.42
CA MET A 1 -16.90 -62.82 6.52
C MET A 1 -16.05 -61.55 6.55
N ARG A 2 -15.73 -60.96 5.39
CA ARG A 2 -15.00 -59.68 5.29
C ARG A 2 -16.04 -58.58 5.14
N THR A 3 -16.08 -57.69 6.12
CA THR A 3 -16.92 -56.49 6.15
C THR A 3 -16.52 -55.57 4.99
N ALA A 4 -17.42 -55.35 4.04
CA ALA A 4 -17.24 -54.39 2.97
C ALA A 4 -17.37 -52.98 3.54
N LEU A 5 -16.28 -52.23 3.59
CA LEU A 5 -16.30 -50.80 3.90
C LEU A 5 -16.84 -50.07 2.67
N SER A 6 -18.07 -49.56 2.80
CA SER A 6 -18.71 -48.67 1.85
C SER A 6 -17.84 -47.42 1.63
N GLN A 7 -17.21 -47.29 0.48
CA GLN A 7 -16.49 -46.07 0.09
C GLN A 7 -17.51 -44.97 -0.22
N ALA A 8 -17.48 -43.89 0.58
CA ALA A 8 -18.28 -42.70 0.31
C ALA A 8 -17.76 -42.01 -0.97
N PRO A 9 -18.65 -41.41 -1.79
CA PRO A 9 -18.24 -40.73 -3.01
C PRO A 9 -17.37 -39.52 -2.67
N HIS A 10 -16.19 -39.44 -3.29
CA HIS A 10 -15.35 -38.24 -3.27
C HIS A 10 -16.09 -37.13 -4.01
N THR A 11 -16.73 -36.21 -3.28
CA THR A 11 -17.26 -34.97 -3.85
C THR A 11 -16.06 -34.15 -4.33
N ALA A 12 -15.82 -34.12 -5.64
CA ALA A 12 -14.81 -33.26 -6.24
C ALA A 12 -15.23 -31.80 -6.04
N ASP A 13 -14.36 -30.99 -5.43
CA ASP A 13 -14.61 -29.55 -5.30
C ASP A 13 -14.71 -28.92 -6.70
N PRO A 14 -15.67 -27.99 -6.92
CA PRO A 14 -15.80 -27.31 -8.20
C PRO A 14 -14.52 -26.51 -8.51
N PRO A 15 -14.15 -26.38 -9.80
CA PRO A 15 -12.95 -25.63 -10.19
C PRO A 15 -13.06 -24.17 -9.72
N PRO A 16 -11.94 -23.56 -9.27
CA PRO A 16 -11.96 -22.19 -8.79
C PRO A 16 -12.38 -21.22 -9.90
N SER A 17 -13.21 -20.23 -9.55
CA SER A 17 -13.66 -19.20 -10.48
C SER A 17 -12.51 -18.26 -10.87
N VAL A 18 -12.50 -17.81 -12.12
CA VAL A 18 -11.51 -16.87 -12.68
C VAL A 18 -11.50 -15.53 -11.93
N TRP A 19 -12.65 -15.14 -11.38
CA TRP A 19 -12.85 -13.89 -10.62
C TRP A 19 -12.61 -14.02 -9.12
N ARG A 20 -12.09 -15.16 -8.65
CA ARG A 20 -11.81 -15.35 -7.22
C ARG A 20 -10.64 -14.44 -6.80
N ALA A 21 -10.82 -13.71 -5.69
CA ALA A 21 -9.71 -13.01 -5.07
C ALA A 21 -8.57 -14.00 -4.74
N PRO A 22 -7.30 -13.66 -5.02
CA PRO A 22 -6.19 -14.56 -4.78
C PRO A 22 -6.13 -14.95 -3.30
N SER A 23 -5.97 -16.25 -3.01
CA SER A 23 -5.82 -16.72 -1.65
C SER A 23 -4.49 -16.21 -1.09
N LEU A 24 -4.55 -15.34 -0.07
CA LEU A 24 -3.35 -14.87 0.62
C LEU A 24 -2.67 -16.07 1.30
N SER A 25 -1.53 -16.47 0.75
CA SER A 25 -0.71 -17.56 1.27
C SER A 25 0.63 -17.00 1.73
N ARG A 26 1.27 -17.64 2.71
CA ARG A 26 2.64 -17.29 3.14
C ARG A 26 3.67 -17.30 2.00
N ARG A 27 3.32 -17.84 0.84
CA ARG A 27 4.07 -17.76 -0.43
C ARG A 27 4.29 -16.32 -0.94
N CYS A 28 3.51 -15.32 -0.52
CA CYS A 28 3.76 -13.92 -0.86
C CYS A 28 4.97 -13.33 -0.11
N TRP A 29 5.31 -13.91 1.04
CA TRP A 29 6.32 -13.36 1.95
C TRP A 29 7.75 -13.34 1.36
N PRO A 30 8.24 -14.39 0.68
CA PRO A 30 9.55 -14.34 0.02
C PRO A 30 9.63 -13.31 -1.10
N VAL A 31 8.52 -13.10 -1.83
CA VAL A 31 8.44 -12.11 -2.92
C VAL A 31 8.52 -10.69 -2.35
N PHE A 32 7.77 -10.43 -1.28
CA PHE A 32 7.83 -9.16 -0.54
C PHE A 32 9.24 -8.91 0.02
N LEU A 33 9.86 -9.89 0.67
CA LEU A 33 11.20 -9.76 1.23
C LEU A 33 12.24 -9.42 0.16
N ARG A 34 12.20 -10.09 -1.01
CA ARG A 34 13.09 -9.75 -2.13
C ARG A 34 12.92 -8.30 -2.55
N ASN A 35 11.68 -7.84 -2.70
CA ASN A 35 11.37 -6.47 -3.11
C ASN A 35 11.85 -5.45 -2.05
N LEU A 36 11.61 -5.75 -0.77
CA LEU A 36 12.05 -4.93 0.35
C LEU A 36 13.58 -4.83 0.44
N LEU A 37 14.31 -5.91 0.19
CA LEU A 37 15.78 -5.91 0.22
C LEU A 37 16.39 -5.06 -0.90
N VAL A 38 15.78 -5.04 -2.09
CA VAL A 38 16.20 -4.16 -3.19
C VAL A 38 15.85 -2.72 -2.87
N TRP A 39 14.62 -2.46 -2.44
CA TRP A 39 14.18 -1.13 -2.02
C TRP A 39 15.09 -0.57 -0.92
N ARG A 40 15.50 -1.38 0.06
CA ARG A 40 16.38 -0.97 1.16
C ARG A 40 17.72 -0.41 0.68
N LYS A 41 18.26 -0.89 -0.45
CA LYS A 41 19.49 -0.33 -1.04
C LYS A 41 19.29 1.07 -1.62
N LEU A 42 18.07 1.39 -2.05
CA LEU A 42 17.67 2.68 -2.62
C LEU A 42 16.88 3.53 -1.61
N ALA A 43 16.70 3.06 -0.39
CA ALA A 43 15.77 3.65 0.57
C ALA A 43 16.14 5.09 0.87
N ILE A 44 17.41 5.41 1.12
CA ILE A 44 17.85 6.76 1.46
C ILE A 44 17.50 7.78 0.35
N PRO A 45 17.96 7.63 -0.90
CA PRO A 45 17.61 8.59 -1.96
C PRO A 45 16.12 8.60 -2.28
N SER A 46 15.44 7.45 -2.21
CA SER A 46 14.00 7.36 -2.48
C SER A 46 13.17 8.06 -1.39
N LEU A 47 13.53 7.89 -0.11
CA LEU A 47 12.84 8.50 1.01
C LEU A 47 13.06 10.01 1.04
N VAL A 48 14.29 10.46 0.80
CA VAL A 48 14.61 11.90 0.73
C VAL A 48 13.80 12.56 -0.38
N GLY A 49 13.78 11.98 -1.59
CA GLY A 49 13.00 12.53 -2.70
C GLY A 49 11.49 12.59 -2.42
N ASN A 50 10.92 11.50 -1.89
CA ASN A 50 9.46 11.40 -1.66
C ASN A 50 8.97 12.16 -0.42
N ILE A 51 9.84 12.49 0.54
CA ILE A 51 9.47 13.21 1.77
C ILE A 51 9.81 14.70 1.68
N ALA A 52 10.90 15.07 0.98
CA ALA A 52 11.31 16.47 0.87
C ALA A 52 10.21 17.33 0.25
N GLU A 53 9.51 16.83 -0.77
CA GLU A 53 8.41 17.54 -1.41
C GLU A 53 7.22 17.77 -0.44
N PRO A 54 6.63 16.74 0.19
CA PRO A 54 5.64 16.92 1.26
C PRO A 54 6.06 17.89 2.36
N LEU A 55 7.31 17.81 2.82
CA LEU A 55 7.81 18.71 3.87
C LEU A 55 7.90 20.16 3.40
N MET A 56 8.34 20.40 2.16
CA MET A 56 8.32 21.74 1.58
C MET A 56 6.90 22.31 1.53
N TRP A 57 5.90 21.50 1.16
CA TRP A 57 4.49 21.91 1.17
C TRP A 57 3.97 22.18 2.58
N LEU A 58 4.32 21.33 3.55
CA LEU A 58 4.00 21.54 4.96
C LEU A 58 4.61 22.82 5.51
N VAL A 59 5.84 23.16 5.17
CA VAL A 59 6.48 24.41 5.61
C VAL A 59 5.81 25.61 4.93
N ALA A 60 5.64 25.57 3.61
CA ALA A 60 5.08 26.67 2.84
C ALA A 60 3.63 26.98 3.24
N PHE A 61 2.77 25.96 3.29
CA PHE A 61 1.35 26.12 3.59
C PHE A 61 1.04 26.06 5.07
N GLY A 62 1.78 25.27 5.84
CA GLY A 62 1.58 25.15 7.28
C GLY A 62 1.98 26.41 8.03
N TYR A 63 3.08 27.07 7.66
CA TYR A 63 3.47 28.34 8.30
C TYR A 63 2.60 29.50 7.81
N GLY A 64 2.36 29.59 6.48
CA GLY A 64 1.57 30.68 5.90
C GLY A 64 0.07 30.57 6.21
N MET A 65 -0.58 29.51 5.72
CA MET A 65 -2.02 29.34 5.88
C MET A 65 -2.42 28.81 7.26
N GLY A 66 -1.51 28.16 7.99
CA GLY A 66 -1.81 27.70 9.36
C GLY A 66 -2.12 28.84 10.33
N ALA A 67 -1.53 30.03 10.15
CA ALA A 67 -1.85 31.21 10.95
C ALA A 67 -3.23 31.82 10.62
N LEU A 68 -3.72 31.61 9.39
CA LEU A 68 -5.00 32.13 8.93
C LEU A 68 -6.17 31.16 9.21
N VAL A 69 -5.91 29.86 9.07
CA VAL A 69 -6.92 28.80 9.24
C VAL A 69 -6.99 28.33 10.69
N GLY A 70 -5.84 28.13 11.35
CA GLY A 70 -5.74 27.68 12.74
C GLY A 70 -6.25 26.24 12.93
N GLU A 71 -7.55 26.07 13.06
CA GLU A 71 -8.22 24.79 13.29
C GLU A 71 -9.34 24.51 12.30
N LEU A 72 -9.46 23.25 11.94
CA LEU A 72 -10.49 22.71 11.07
C LEU A 72 -11.46 21.84 11.86
N SER A 73 -12.76 21.95 11.57
CA SER A 73 -13.77 21.03 12.10
C SER A 73 -13.91 19.82 11.16
N VAL A 74 -13.51 18.64 11.61
CA VAL A 74 -13.63 17.37 10.86
C VAL A 74 -14.49 16.41 11.67
N ASN A 75 -15.64 16.01 11.13
CA ASN A 75 -16.60 15.14 11.82
C ASN A 75 -16.97 15.64 13.24
N GLY A 76 -17.09 16.97 13.41
CA GLY A 76 -17.37 17.60 14.70
C GLY A 76 -16.20 17.67 15.69
N THR A 77 -15.02 17.18 15.30
CA THR A 77 -13.78 17.29 16.10
C THR A 77 -12.88 18.38 15.54
N GLN A 78 -12.34 19.22 16.42
CA GLN A 78 -11.37 20.24 16.04
C GLN A 78 -10.00 19.62 15.81
N VAL A 79 -9.43 19.88 14.63
CA VAL A 79 -8.12 19.36 14.22
C VAL A 79 -7.24 20.53 13.74
N PRO A 80 -6.03 20.69 14.28
CA PRO A 80 -5.06 21.67 13.78
C PRO A 80 -4.83 21.52 12.27
N TYR A 81 -4.85 22.64 11.53
CA TYR A 81 -4.68 22.64 10.08
C TYR A 81 -3.43 21.88 9.62
N ILE A 82 -2.34 22.01 10.36
CA ILE A 82 -1.07 21.32 10.09
C ILE A 82 -1.20 19.79 10.15
N LEU A 83 -2.01 19.25 11.06
CA LEU A 83 -2.24 17.80 11.19
C LEU A 83 -3.13 17.27 10.06
N PHE A 84 -4.11 18.06 9.65
CA PHE A 84 -4.93 17.75 8.48
C PHE A 84 -4.06 17.70 7.21
N LEU A 85 -3.20 18.70 7.01
CA LEU A 85 -2.30 18.78 5.86
C LEU A 85 -1.27 17.63 5.88
N ALA A 86 -0.67 17.37 7.03
CA ALA A 86 0.29 16.28 7.21
C ALA A 86 -0.30 14.91 6.83
N SER A 87 -1.49 14.60 7.32
CA SER A 87 -2.14 13.31 7.06
C SER A 87 -2.50 13.13 5.58
N GLY A 88 -2.99 14.19 4.92
CA GLY A 88 -3.25 14.21 3.48
C GLY A 88 -1.97 13.99 2.66
N SER A 89 -0.89 14.67 3.03
CA SER A 89 0.42 14.52 2.36
C SER A 89 0.96 13.10 2.47
N ILE A 90 0.86 12.46 3.64
CA ILE A 90 1.29 11.05 3.82
C ILE A 90 0.49 10.11 2.91
N CYS A 91 -0.83 10.28 2.86
CA CYS A 91 -1.70 9.48 1.99
C CYS A 91 -1.31 9.62 0.52
N MET A 92 -1.10 10.85 0.06
CA MET A 92 -0.68 11.15 -1.31
C MET A 92 0.68 10.52 -1.64
N SER A 93 1.68 10.66 -0.75
CA SER A 93 3.00 10.03 -0.93
C SER A 93 2.92 8.50 -1.02
N ALA A 94 2.08 7.87 -0.20
CA ALA A 94 1.87 6.42 -0.24
C ALA A 94 1.25 5.96 -1.56
N MET A 95 0.21 6.66 -2.04
CA MET A 95 -0.41 6.39 -3.34
C MET A 95 0.59 6.57 -4.49
N ASN A 96 1.40 7.62 -4.43
CA ASN A 96 2.38 7.93 -5.47
C ASN A 96 3.48 6.84 -5.53
N ALA A 97 4.03 6.44 -4.38
CA ALA A 97 5.02 5.36 -4.28
C ALA A 97 4.48 4.03 -4.82
N ALA A 98 3.26 3.65 -4.43
CA ALA A 98 2.60 2.44 -4.92
C ALA A 98 2.38 2.48 -6.44
N SER A 99 2.00 3.65 -6.98
CA SER A 99 1.79 3.83 -8.42
C SER A 99 3.09 3.69 -9.20
N PHE A 100 4.17 4.32 -8.74
CA PHE A 100 5.48 4.19 -9.38
C PHE A 100 5.99 2.75 -9.37
N GLU A 101 5.79 2.03 -8.27
CA GLU A 101 6.15 0.62 -8.17
C GLU A 101 5.32 -0.24 -9.13
N ALA A 102 4.00 -0.04 -9.16
CA ALA A 102 3.11 -0.82 -10.01
C ALA A 102 3.32 -0.54 -11.51
N LEU A 103 3.62 0.70 -11.90
CA LEU A 103 3.83 1.04 -13.32
C LEU A 103 5.25 0.75 -13.76
N TYR A 104 6.26 1.38 -13.17
CA TYR A 104 7.63 1.33 -13.69
C TYR A 104 8.31 0.00 -13.37
N SER A 105 8.11 -0.54 -12.16
CA SER A 105 8.72 -1.83 -11.78
C SER A 105 8.04 -3.01 -12.48
N ALA A 106 6.73 -2.96 -12.73
CA ALA A 106 6.04 -4.04 -13.45
C ALA A 106 6.25 -3.95 -14.97
N PHE A 107 6.15 -2.75 -15.57
CA PHE A 107 6.31 -2.57 -17.01
C PHE A 107 7.72 -2.96 -17.48
N SER A 108 8.77 -2.54 -16.76
CA SER A 108 10.16 -2.91 -17.09
C SER A 108 10.42 -4.43 -17.07
N ARG A 109 9.56 -5.23 -16.42
CA ARG A 109 9.66 -6.69 -16.38
C ARG A 109 8.78 -7.41 -17.40
N MET A 110 7.92 -6.69 -18.11
CA MET A 110 7.05 -7.25 -19.18
C MET A 110 7.49 -6.81 -20.58
N HIS A 111 8.11 -5.64 -20.69
CA HIS A 111 8.54 -5.05 -21.96
C HIS A 111 10.01 -5.35 -22.33
N VAL A 112 10.72 -6.10 -21.50
CA VAL A 112 12.06 -6.65 -21.75
C VAL A 112 12.01 -8.17 -21.60
#